data_AF-A0A7X7S4H5-F1
#
_entry.id   AF-A0A7X7S4H5-F1
#
_cell.length_a   1.000
_cell.length_b   1.000
_cell.length_c   1.000
_cell.angle_alpha   90.00
_cell.angle_beta   90.00
_cell.angle_gamma   90.00
#
_symmetry.space_group_name_H-M   'P 1'
#
loop_
_entity.id
_entity.type
_entity.pdbx_description
1 polymer ?
#
loop_
_entity_poly.entity_id
_entity_poly.type
_entity_poly.pdbx_seq_one_letter_code
_entity_poly.pdbx_strand_id
1 'polypeptide(L)'
;MRTQDFSQAPDIAQAGVMFVGGTRYTSPAAWLRHAGRYRTMIAEMKRMRGYRGHRTYWQPPFTLGTIAWFDTVDDLMLFARTGTHRELMAWVTDGTRNATGGWIRIYTADPHGYTNGVWRAEGNVMQNIETFTPIGKEQVGPPVERRKRVAKEPSTGTPGDGPVR
;
A
#
# COMPACT_ATOMS: atom_id res chain seq x y z
N MET A 1 -22.43 -2.53 0.21
CA MET A 1 -23.08 -3.24 1.35
C MET A 1 -22.10 -3.24 2.51
N ARG A 2 -22.54 -3.22 3.78
CA ARG A 2 -21.64 -3.36 4.94
C ARG A 2 -21.54 -4.84 5.30
N THR A 3 -20.33 -5.39 5.38
CA THR A 3 -20.07 -6.81 5.72
C THR A 3 -18.97 -6.92 6.78
N GLN A 4 -18.98 -8.03 7.51
CA GLN A 4 -17.89 -8.47 8.40
C GLN A 4 -17.12 -9.67 7.79
N ASP A 5 -17.71 -10.39 6.82
CA ASP A 5 -17.04 -11.47 6.09
C ASP A 5 -16.27 -10.92 4.87
N PHE A 6 -14.98 -11.24 4.84
CA PHE A 6 -14.03 -10.94 3.76
C PHE A 6 -13.30 -12.19 3.26
N SER A 7 -13.76 -13.40 3.61
CA SER A 7 -13.13 -14.70 3.27
C SER A 7 -12.92 -14.92 1.76
N GLN A 8 -13.75 -14.28 0.91
CA GLN A 8 -13.66 -14.34 -0.55
C GLN A 8 -12.90 -13.14 -1.17
N ALA A 9 -12.38 -12.21 -0.36
CA ALA A 9 -11.54 -11.11 -0.83
C ALA A 9 -10.08 -11.57 -1.07
N PRO A 10 -9.27 -10.84 -1.84
CA PRO A 10 -7.85 -11.18 -2.03
C PRO A 10 -7.10 -11.09 -0.69
N ASP A 11 -6.02 -11.87 -0.53
CA ASP A 11 -5.30 -12.04 0.75
C ASP A 11 -4.96 -10.71 1.47
N ILE A 12 -4.47 -9.70 0.73
CA ILE A 12 -4.18 -8.35 1.25
C ILE A 12 -5.39 -7.57 1.78
N ALA A 13 -6.61 -7.95 1.40
CA ALA A 13 -7.88 -7.37 1.84
C ALA A 13 -8.54 -8.18 2.97
N GLN A 14 -7.98 -9.34 3.32
CA GLN A 14 -8.34 -10.09 4.54
C GLN A 14 -7.50 -9.66 5.76
N ALA A 15 -6.52 -8.77 5.56
CA ALA A 15 -5.56 -8.36 6.58
C ALA A 15 -6.19 -7.45 7.66
N GLY A 16 -6.13 -7.88 8.93
CA GLY A 16 -6.61 -7.11 10.07
C GLY A 16 -5.71 -5.91 10.43
N VAL A 17 -4.47 -5.85 9.95
CA VAL A 17 -3.59 -4.68 10.13
C VAL A 17 -2.73 -4.36 8.90
N MET A 18 -2.55 -3.06 8.65
CA MET A 18 -1.64 -2.51 7.64
C MET A 18 -0.59 -1.60 8.30
N PHE A 19 0.67 -1.95 8.10
CA PHE A 19 1.83 -1.09 8.36
C PHE A 19 2.14 -0.24 7.13
N VAL A 20 2.45 1.04 7.33
CA VAL A 20 3.00 1.93 6.31
C VAL A 20 4.20 2.66 6.88
N GLY A 21 5.41 2.34 6.41
CA GLY A 21 6.65 3.01 6.79
C GLY A 21 7.30 3.73 5.61
N GLY A 22 7.85 4.93 5.83
CA GLY A 22 8.61 5.68 4.84
C GLY A 22 9.92 6.20 5.42
N THR A 23 11.04 5.97 4.72
CA THR A 23 12.38 6.45 5.10
C THR A 23 12.95 7.35 4.00
N ARG A 24 13.43 8.55 4.37
CA ARG A 24 14.06 9.52 3.47
C ARG A 24 15.58 9.39 3.54
N TYR A 25 16.18 8.78 2.53
CA TYR A 25 17.61 8.50 2.46
C TYR A 25 18.43 9.76 2.19
N THR A 26 19.69 9.78 2.60
CA THR A 26 20.63 10.87 2.28
C THR A 26 21.06 10.88 0.82
N SER A 27 21.12 9.70 0.17
CA SER A 27 21.67 9.54 -1.17
C SER A 27 21.23 8.22 -1.83
N PRO A 28 21.29 8.11 -3.17
CA PRO A 28 21.15 6.82 -3.87
C PRO A 28 22.15 5.75 -3.41
N ALA A 29 23.35 6.15 -2.99
CA ALA A 29 24.35 5.22 -2.46
C ALA A 29 23.92 4.60 -1.11
N ALA A 30 23.24 5.36 -0.25
CA ALA A 30 22.64 4.82 0.97
C ALA A 30 21.50 3.84 0.64
N TRP A 31 20.66 4.15 -0.35
CA TRP A 31 19.59 3.26 -0.82
C TRP A 31 20.12 1.93 -1.40
N LEU A 32 21.17 1.97 -2.22
CA LEU A 32 21.85 0.76 -2.73
C LEU A 32 22.44 -0.11 -1.61
N ARG A 33 23.05 0.50 -0.59
CA ARG A 33 23.56 -0.20 0.61
C ARG A 33 22.43 -0.80 1.47
N HIS A 34 21.24 -0.22 1.43
CA HIS A 34 20.05 -0.71 2.13
C HIS A 34 19.40 -1.90 1.40
N ALA A 35 19.42 -1.92 0.06
CA ALA A 35 18.71 -2.91 -0.76
C ALA A 35 19.05 -4.38 -0.43
N GLY A 36 20.29 -4.68 -0.01
CA GLY A 36 20.68 -6.01 0.46
C GLY A 36 19.94 -6.43 1.74
N ARG A 37 20.00 -5.61 2.79
CA ARG A 37 19.30 -5.85 4.06
C ARG A 37 17.78 -5.90 3.88
N TYR A 38 17.25 -5.01 3.04
CA TYR A 38 15.83 -4.99 2.69
C TYR A 38 15.38 -6.32 2.06
N ARG A 39 16.16 -6.89 1.12
CA ARG A 39 15.84 -8.20 0.51
C ARG A 39 15.82 -9.33 1.55
N THR A 40 16.74 -9.33 2.53
CA THR A 40 16.72 -10.31 3.64
C THR A 40 15.49 -10.13 4.51
N MET A 41 15.19 -8.90 4.94
CA MET A 41 14.00 -8.58 5.74
C MET A 41 12.70 -9.00 5.04
N ILE A 42 12.56 -8.73 3.74
CA ILE A 42 11.39 -9.15 2.95
C ILE A 42 11.32 -10.68 2.82
N ALA A 43 12.44 -11.38 2.70
CA ALA A 43 12.48 -12.84 2.64
C ALA A 43 12.10 -13.51 3.97
N GLU A 44 12.43 -12.89 5.10
CA GLU A 44 12.00 -13.33 6.43
C GLU A 44 10.54 -12.99 6.70
N MET A 45 10.12 -11.75 6.45
CA MET A 45 8.74 -11.30 6.61
C MET A 45 7.74 -12.17 5.83
N LYS A 46 8.11 -12.59 4.60
CA LYS A 46 7.33 -13.55 3.79
C LYS A 46 7.15 -14.94 4.39
N ARG A 47 7.97 -15.33 5.37
CA ARG A 47 7.91 -16.62 6.08
C ARG A 47 7.21 -16.52 7.43
N MET A 48 6.82 -15.32 7.85
CA MET A 48 6.15 -15.11 9.12
C MET A 48 4.69 -15.54 9.06
N ARG A 49 4.19 -16.11 10.16
CA ARG A 49 2.76 -16.33 10.33
C ARG A 49 2.02 -14.98 10.20
N GLY A 50 0.84 -15.02 9.61
CA GLY A 50 -0.01 -13.85 9.43
C GLY A 50 0.49 -12.85 8.39
N TYR A 51 1.59 -13.06 7.67
CA TYR A 51 1.95 -12.21 6.54
C TYR A 51 0.94 -12.38 5.38
N ARG A 52 0.27 -11.29 4.98
CA ARG A 52 -0.74 -11.24 3.91
C ARG A 52 -0.25 -10.52 2.63
N GLY A 53 0.85 -9.78 2.72
CA GLY A 53 1.44 -9.10 1.56
C GLY A 53 2.34 -7.91 1.89
N HIS A 54 3.02 -7.36 0.88
CA HIS A 54 3.66 -6.05 0.96
C HIS A 54 3.78 -5.39 -0.42
N ARG A 55 3.98 -4.08 -0.45
CA ARG A 55 4.37 -3.29 -1.62
C ARG A 55 5.40 -2.22 -1.22
N THR A 56 6.51 -2.17 -1.94
CA THR A 56 7.46 -1.06 -1.86
C THR A 56 6.93 0.13 -2.69
N TYR A 57 7.09 1.35 -2.21
CA TYR A 57 6.87 2.58 -2.98
C TYR A 57 8.08 3.50 -2.91
N TRP A 58 8.20 4.39 -3.90
CA TRP A 58 9.20 5.46 -3.94
C TRP A 58 8.51 6.80 -4.07
N GLN A 59 9.07 7.82 -3.43
CA GLN A 59 8.61 9.21 -3.51
C GLN A 59 9.84 10.14 -3.69
N PRO A 60 9.80 11.09 -4.65
CA PRO A 60 10.89 12.02 -4.86
C PRO A 60 11.26 12.85 -3.61
N PRO A 61 12.55 13.22 -3.43
CA PRO A 61 13.69 12.81 -4.25
C PRO A 61 14.21 11.41 -3.89
N PHE A 62 14.32 11.09 -2.59
CA PHE A 62 14.99 9.88 -2.09
C PHE A 62 14.24 9.19 -0.94
N THR A 63 12.90 9.20 -0.98
CA THR A 63 12.10 8.45 0.00
C THR A 63 11.75 7.07 -0.54
N LEU A 64 12.14 6.01 0.16
CA LEU A 64 11.62 4.66 -0.07
C LEU A 64 10.71 4.29 1.10
N GLY A 65 9.55 3.70 0.80
CA GLY A 65 8.63 3.20 1.81
C GLY A 65 8.10 1.82 1.51
N THR A 66 7.54 1.20 2.54
CA THR A 66 6.97 -0.16 2.50
C THR A 66 5.59 -0.10 3.12
N ILE A 67 4.59 -0.58 2.37
CA ILE A 67 3.29 -0.96 2.89
C ILE A 67 3.34 -2.47 3.13
N ALA A 68 2.97 -2.94 4.31
CA ALA A 68 2.92 -4.37 4.64
C ALA A 68 1.60 -4.70 5.33
N TRP A 69 1.03 -5.85 4.99
CA TRP A 69 -0.26 -6.32 5.48
C TRP A 69 -0.07 -7.59 6.30
N PHE A 70 -0.67 -7.59 7.49
CA PHE A 70 -0.66 -8.74 8.39
C PHE A 70 -2.07 -9.08 8.89
N ASP A 71 -2.23 -10.32 9.30
CA ASP A 71 -3.46 -10.90 9.82
C ASP A 71 -3.88 -10.23 11.14
N THR A 72 -2.95 -10.18 12.11
CA THR A 72 -3.16 -9.55 13.41
C THR A 72 -2.12 -8.48 13.73
N VAL A 73 -2.47 -7.58 14.66
CA VAL A 73 -1.52 -6.62 15.26
C VAL A 73 -0.35 -7.34 15.91
N ASP A 74 -0.57 -8.52 16.51
CA ASP A 74 0.50 -9.29 17.16
C ASP A 74 1.50 -9.89 16.16
N ASP A 75 1.06 -10.37 14.99
CA ASP A 75 2.00 -10.86 13.97
C ASP A 75 2.83 -9.70 13.38
N LEU A 76 2.24 -8.51 13.19
CA LEU A 76 2.97 -7.28 12.85
C LEU A 76 3.98 -6.88 13.96
N MET A 77 3.57 -6.95 15.23
CA MET A 77 4.44 -6.62 16.36
C MET A 77 5.50 -7.69 16.62
N LEU A 78 5.30 -8.93 16.16
CA LEU A 78 6.33 -9.97 16.11
C LEU A 78 7.35 -9.64 15.02
N PHE A 79 6.90 -9.19 13.83
CA PHE A 79 7.79 -8.69 12.77
C PHE A 79 8.64 -7.51 13.25
N ALA A 80 8.01 -6.52 13.90
CA ALA A 80 8.68 -5.33 14.41
C ALA A 80 9.77 -5.63 15.47
N ARG A 81 9.68 -6.79 16.14
CA ARG A 81 10.63 -7.29 17.15
C ARG A 81 11.72 -8.20 16.57
N THR A 82 11.69 -8.56 15.28
CA THR A 82 12.73 -9.40 14.66
C THR A 82 14.11 -8.73 14.70
N GLY A 83 15.17 -9.53 14.75
CA GLY A 83 16.55 -9.05 14.70
C GLY A 83 16.81 -8.20 13.46
N THR A 84 16.39 -8.69 12.29
CA THR A 84 16.56 -8.01 11.00
C THR A 84 15.80 -6.67 10.91
N HIS A 85 14.58 -6.57 11.47
CA HIS A 85 13.88 -5.28 11.56
C HIS A 85 14.60 -4.32 12.53
N ARG A 86 15.07 -4.81 13.68
CA ARG A 86 15.85 -4.01 14.64
C ARG A 86 17.16 -3.50 14.06
N GLU A 87 17.90 -4.34 13.34
CA GLU A 87 19.11 -3.96 12.59
C GLU A 87 18.82 -2.91 11.52
N LEU A 88 17.71 -3.06 10.80
CA LEU A 88 17.32 -2.09 9.77
C LEU A 88 17.01 -0.73 10.39
N MET A 89 16.22 -0.70 11.46
CA MET A 89 15.91 0.53 12.19
C MET A 89 17.18 1.17 12.77
N ALA A 90 18.05 0.39 13.44
CA ALA A 90 19.31 0.89 13.98
C ALA A 90 20.22 1.49 12.90
N TRP A 91 20.30 0.87 11.72
CA TRP A 91 21.06 1.38 10.57
C TRP A 91 20.44 2.64 9.95
N VAL A 92 19.11 2.75 9.93
CA VAL A 92 18.38 3.96 9.50
C VAL A 92 18.62 5.11 10.49
N THR A 93 18.70 4.84 11.79
CA THR A 93 18.95 5.82 12.86
C THR A 93 20.44 6.03 13.21
N ASP A 94 21.37 5.56 12.37
CA ASP A 94 22.83 5.80 12.49
C ASP A 94 23.14 7.28 12.19
N GLY A 95 22.81 8.14 13.15
CA GLY A 95 22.80 9.60 12.99
C GLY A 95 21.94 10.05 11.81
N THR A 96 22.38 11.11 11.13
CA THR A 96 21.81 11.59 9.86
C THR A 96 22.54 11.04 8.64
N ARG A 97 23.36 9.98 8.80
CA ARG A 97 24.29 9.48 7.77
C ARG A 97 23.60 8.73 6.64
N ASN A 98 22.64 7.87 6.99
CA ASN A 98 21.97 6.96 6.07
C ASN A 98 20.57 7.48 5.68
N ALA A 99 19.88 8.12 6.62
CA ALA A 99 18.60 8.78 6.42
C ALA A 99 18.56 10.18 7.06
N THR A 100 17.68 11.03 6.56
CA THR A 100 17.37 12.38 7.10
C THR A 100 16.06 12.44 7.87
N GLY A 101 15.31 11.32 7.90
CA GLY A 101 14.06 11.18 8.63
C GLY A 101 13.30 9.94 8.19
N GLY A 102 12.36 9.50 9.03
CA GLY A 102 11.45 8.41 8.72
C GLY A 102 10.15 8.54 9.50
N TRP A 103 9.11 7.85 9.04
CA TRP A 103 7.82 7.79 9.71
C TRP A 103 7.20 6.40 9.57
N ILE A 104 6.38 6.02 10.54
CA ILE A 104 5.59 4.79 10.56
C ILE A 104 4.15 5.17 10.89
N ARG A 105 3.19 4.52 10.23
CA ARG A 105 1.78 4.50 10.60
C ARG A 105 1.30 3.05 10.61
N ILE A 106 0.39 2.76 11.54
CA ILE A 106 -0.25 1.45 11.68
C ILE A 106 -1.75 1.71 11.62
N TYR A 107 -2.46 0.92 10.82
CA TYR A 107 -3.90 0.98 10.64
C TYR A 107 -4.49 -0.40 10.91
N THR A 108 -5.40 -0.50 11.87
CA THR A 108 -6.23 -1.70 12.07
C THR A 108 -7.46 -1.62 11.16
N ALA A 109 -7.94 -2.76 10.67
CA ALA A 109 -9.24 -2.83 10.00
C ALA A 109 -10.37 -2.52 11.00
N ASP A 110 -11.43 -1.82 10.54
CA ASP A 110 -12.72 -1.90 11.24
C ASP A 110 -13.29 -3.31 11.00
N PRO A 111 -13.88 -3.99 12.00
CA PRO A 111 -14.53 -5.29 11.80
C PRO A 111 -15.66 -5.26 10.76
N HIS A 112 -16.09 -4.08 10.31
CA HIS A 112 -17.01 -3.90 9.20
C HIS A 112 -16.40 -3.06 8.07
N GLY A 113 -16.30 -3.62 6.88
CA GLY A 113 -15.99 -2.87 5.66
C GLY A 113 -17.21 -2.65 4.77
N TYR A 114 -17.10 -1.72 3.83
CA TYR A 114 -18.05 -1.55 2.73
C TYR A 114 -17.56 -2.30 1.50
N THR A 115 -18.24 -3.39 1.13
CA THR A 115 -18.02 -4.06 -0.16
C THR A 115 -18.75 -3.29 -1.27
N ASN A 116 -17.94 -2.77 -2.19
CA ASN A 116 -18.36 -2.11 -3.42
C ASN A 116 -17.93 -2.98 -4.60
N GLY A 117 -18.91 -3.66 -5.20
CA GLY A 117 -18.73 -4.65 -6.27
C GLY A 117 -19.04 -6.08 -5.81
N VAL A 118 -18.69 -7.06 -6.64
CA VAL A 118 -18.84 -8.49 -6.33
C VAL A 118 -17.63 -8.97 -5.51
N TRP A 119 -17.48 -8.35 -4.34
CA TRP A 119 -16.82 -8.93 -3.17
C TRP A 119 -17.89 -9.44 -2.20
N ARG A 120 -18.93 -10.08 -2.75
CA ARG A 120 -19.96 -10.79 -1.99
C ARG A 120 -19.60 -12.27 -2.00
N ALA A 121 -19.82 -12.97 -0.89
CA ALA A 121 -19.51 -14.39 -0.74
C ALA A 121 -20.41 -15.34 -1.56
N GLU A 122 -21.05 -14.83 -2.62
CA GLU A 122 -22.13 -15.46 -3.38
C GLU A 122 -21.69 -15.86 -4.81
N GLY A 123 -20.50 -15.48 -5.29
CA GLY A 123 -20.04 -15.88 -6.64
C GLY A 123 -18.62 -15.44 -7.05
N ASN A 124 -17.96 -16.30 -7.84
CA ASN A 124 -16.57 -16.17 -8.28
C ASN A 124 -16.38 -15.22 -9.50
N VAL A 125 -17.07 -14.08 -9.56
CA VAL A 125 -17.05 -13.17 -10.73
C VAL A 125 -16.67 -11.75 -10.33
N MET A 126 -15.66 -11.16 -10.96
CA MET A 126 -15.24 -9.78 -10.68
C MET A 126 -16.12 -8.78 -11.45
N GLN A 127 -17.05 -8.11 -10.76
CA GLN A 127 -17.83 -6.98 -11.32
C GLN A 127 -17.86 -5.78 -10.37
N ASN A 128 -18.04 -4.59 -10.95
CA ASN A 128 -18.28 -3.33 -10.23
C ASN A 128 -19.71 -3.28 -9.67
N ILE A 129 -19.96 -2.41 -8.69
CA ILE A 129 -21.33 -1.98 -8.37
C ILE A 129 -21.96 -1.28 -9.58
N GLU A 130 -23.24 -1.55 -9.83
CA GLU A 130 -24.02 -0.88 -10.87
C GLU A 130 -24.82 0.30 -10.32
N THR A 131 -25.18 0.25 -9.03
CA THR A 131 -25.77 1.35 -8.24
C THR A 131 -24.96 1.63 -6.99
N PHE A 132 -24.94 2.88 -6.55
CA PHE A 132 -24.39 3.27 -5.25
C PHE A 132 -25.29 2.75 -4.10
N THR A 133 -24.75 2.74 -2.89
CA THR A 133 -25.57 2.44 -1.70
C THR A 133 -26.57 3.57 -1.48
N PRO A 134 -27.88 3.30 -1.32
CA PRO A 134 -28.89 4.34 -1.11
C PRO A 134 -28.62 5.13 0.19
N ILE A 135 -28.89 6.43 0.18
CA ILE A 135 -28.72 7.31 1.34
C ILE A 135 -30.03 7.99 1.79
N GLY A 136 -30.18 8.18 3.11
CA GLY A 136 -31.30 8.91 3.71
C GLY A 136 -32.66 8.24 3.49
N LYS A 137 -33.40 8.67 2.46
CA LYS A 137 -34.75 8.19 2.10
C LYS A 137 -34.79 7.45 0.75
N GLU A 138 -33.66 7.28 0.08
CA GLU A 138 -33.56 6.55 -1.19
C GLU A 138 -33.87 5.06 -0.98
N GLN A 139 -34.78 4.49 -1.79
CA GLN A 139 -35.03 3.04 -1.81
C GLN A 139 -34.03 2.30 -2.73
N VAL A 140 -33.53 3.00 -3.75
CA VAL A 140 -32.49 2.53 -4.68
C VAL A 140 -31.51 3.68 -4.89
N GLY A 141 -30.21 3.42 -4.71
CA GLY A 141 -29.18 4.43 -4.90
C GLY A 141 -28.88 4.69 -6.39
N PRO A 142 -28.33 5.85 -6.74
CA PRO A 142 -28.13 6.25 -8.13
C PRO A 142 -27.19 5.29 -8.90
N PRO A 143 -27.40 5.11 -10.22
CA PRO A 143 -26.52 4.28 -11.05
C PRO A 143 -25.11 4.87 -11.13
N VAL A 144 -24.10 3.99 -11.21
CA VAL A 144 -22.69 4.39 -11.30
C VAL A 144 -22.38 4.83 -12.73
N GLU A 145 -22.21 6.14 -12.93
CA GLU A 145 -21.81 6.71 -14.24
C GLU A 145 -20.48 6.15 -14.73
N ARG A 146 -20.53 5.19 -15.66
CA ARG A 146 -19.36 4.68 -16.37
C ARG A 146 -18.90 5.68 -17.43
N ARG A 147 -18.27 6.79 -17.01
CA ARG A 147 -17.55 7.69 -17.94
C ARG A 147 -16.59 6.86 -18.79
N LYS A 148 -16.84 6.78 -20.11
CA LYS A 148 -15.89 6.20 -21.05
C LYS A 148 -14.55 6.92 -20.87
N ARG A 149 -13.48 6.16 -20.67
CA ARG A 149 -12.12 6.72 -20.60
C ARG A 149 -11.75 7.22 -21.99
N VAL A 150 -11.97 8.51 -22.23
CA VAL A 150 -11.46 9.19 -23.43
C VAL A 150 -9.96 8.90 -23.50
N ALA A 151 -9.50 8.41 -24.64
CA ALA A 151 -8.07 8.20 -24.84
C ALA A 151 -7.39 9.56 -24.66
N LYS A 152 -6.40 9.63 -23.75
CA LYS A 152 -5.60 10.86 -23.62
C LYS A 152 -4.93 11.08 -24.96
N GLU A 153 -5.27 12.17 -25.63
CA GLU A 153 -4.68 12.52 -26.92
C GLU A 153 -3.15 12.52 -26.78
N PRO A 154 -2.41 11.97 -27.77
CA PRO A 154 -0.97 12.04 -27.76
C PRO A 154 -0.59 13.51 -27.70
N SER A 155 0.12 13.92 -26.64
CA SER A 155 0.50 15.31 -26.46
C SER A 155 1.42 15.71 -27.60
N THR A 156 0.87 16.46 -28.55
CA THR A 156 1.59 17.18 -29.60
C THR A 156 2.40 18.30 -28.95
N GLY A 157 3.50 17.88 -28.31
CA GLY A 157 4.54 18.79 -27.88
C GLY A 157 5.16 19.42 -29.12
N THR A 158 4.69 20.62 -29.46
CA THR A 158 5.31 21.48 -30.46
C THR A 158 6.81 21.54 -30.16
N PRO A 159 7.69 21.24 -31.13
CA PRO A 159 9.12 21.47 -30.94
C PRO A 159 9.34 22.93 -30.57
N GLY A 160 9.88 23.19 -29.39
CA GLY A 160 10.19 24.54 -28.96
C GLY A 160 11.36 25.08 -29.76
N ASP A 161 11.15 26.20 -30.46
CA ASP A 161 12.21 26.91 -31.17
C ASP A 161 13.36 27.31 -30.20
N GLY A 162 14.58 27.00 -30.60
CA GLY A 162 15.71 27.91 -30.39
C GLY A 162 15.92 28.77 -31.65
N PRO A 163 16.97 29.62 -31.76
CA PRO A 163 18.12 29.80 -30.87
C PRO A 163 17.86 30.97 -29.88
N VAL A 164 18.74 31.91 -29.42
CA VAL A 164 20.09 32.38 -29.81
C VAL A 164 20.85 32.92 -28.57
N ARG A 165 22.10 32.44 -28.41
CA ARG A 165 23.20 32.99 -27.56
C ARG A 165 22.95 33.10 -26.06
#